data_AF-A0A7C4NY77-F1
#
_entry.id   AF-A0A7C4NY77-F1
#
_cell.length_a   1.000
_cell.length_b   1.000
_cell.length_c   1.000
_cell.angle_alpha   90.00
_cell.angle_beta   90.00
_cell.angle_gamma   90.00
#
_symmetry.space_group_name_H-M   'P 1'
#
loop_
_entity.id
_entity.type
_entity.pdbx_description
1 polymer ?
#
loop_
_entity_poly.entity_id
_entity_poly.type
_entity_poly.pdbx_seq_one_letter_code
_entity_poly.pdbx_strand_id
1 'polypeptide(L)'
;MRNSLLWAVALLSWCACRDGQQPTAASSSASASPEVPADFITFYQQFHADSVFQVQHISWPLAGQTTQAAPDGTLSAQPTYWERDEWRFQRPVDFSTGEFKQQLLALEDQYVVEIISYAQASHFALERRFMRRSDGAWELVYYADMQER
;
A
#
# COMPACT_ATOMS: atom_id res chain seq x y z
N MET A 1 66.71 59.86 -25.82
CA MET A 1 65.58 60.81 -25.84
C MET A 1 64.39 60.16 -26.50
N ARG A 2 63.20 60.33 -25.92
CA ARG A 2 61.85 59.95 -26.41
C ARG A 2 61.57 58.44 -26.47
N ASN A 3 60.35 57.96 -26.31
CA ASN A 3 59.12 58.32 -25.59
C ASN A 3 58.18 57.16 -25.99
N SER A 4 57.40 56.65 -25.04
CA SER A 4 56.09 56.00 -25.20
C SER A 4 55.81 55.10 -26.42
N LEU A 5 55.31 53.88 -26.17
CA LEU A 5 53.92 53.51 -26.53
C LEU A 5 53.55 52.13 -26.01
N LEU A 6 52.36 52.10 -25.41
CA LEU A 6 51.63 50.97 -24.87
C LEU A 6 51.39 49.88 -25.92
N TRP A 7 51.52 48.62 -25.53
CA TRP A 7 50.71 47.53 -26.08
C TRP A 7 50.20 46.67 -24.92
N ALA A 8 48.90 46.84 -24.65
CA ALA A 8 48.12 45.98 -23.78
C ALA A 8 47.91 44.63 -24.49
N VAL A 9 48.43 43.56 -23.92
CA VAL A 9 48.06 42.20 -24.34
C VAL A 9 46.89 41.76 -23.46
N ALA A 10 45.69 41.89 -24.02
CA ALA A 10 44.48 41.28 -23.47
C ALA A 10 44.55 39.77 -23.69
N LEU A 11 44.85 39.02 -22.62
CA LEU A 11 44.66 37.58 -22.59
C LEU A 11 43.17 37.30 -22.37
N LEU A 12 42.46 37.06 -23.49
CA LEU A 12 41.15 36.43 -23.52
C LEU A 12 41.28 35.01 -22.94
N SER A 13 41.04 34.87 -21.64
CA SER A 13 40.74 33.57 -21.03
C SER A 13 39.38 33.11 -21.53
N TRP A 14 39.39 32.15 -22.45
CA TRP A 14 38.26 31.29 -22.74
C TRP A 14 37.90 30.49 -21.48
N CYS A 15 36.95 30.99 -20.70
CA CYS A 15 36.08 30.11 -19.92
C CYS A 15 35.15 29.42 -20.91
N ALA A 16 35.54 28.23 -21.37
CA ALA A 16 34.59 27.28 -21.92
C ALA A 16 33.69 26.80 -20.77
N CYS A 17 32.57 27.50 -20.56
CA CYS A 17 31.45 26.95 -19.81
C CYS A 17 30.93 25.75 -20.59
N ARG A 18 31.34 24.54 -20.19
CA ARG A 18 30.63 23.32 -20.54
C ARG A 18 29.41 23.29 -19.62
N ASP A 19 28.27 23.74 -20.14
CA ASP A 19 26.95 23.45 -19.58
C ASP A 19 26.76 21.92 -19.58
N GLY A 20 27.21 21.31 -18.48
CA GLY A 20 26.86 19.96 -18.09
C GLY A 20 25.88 20.10 -16.95
N GLN A 21 24.59 20.15 -17.28
CA GLN A 21 23.48 20.06 -16.35
C GLN A 21 23.74 18.89 -15.40
N GLN A 22 24.13 19.21 -14.16
CA GLN A 22 24.20 18.25 -13.08
C GLN A 22 22.75 18.02 -12.66
N PRO A 23 22.16 16.82 -12.83
CA PRO A 23 20.89 16.54 -12.22
C PRO A 23 21.16 16.57 -10.72
N THR A 24 20.66 17.62 -10.07
CA THR A 24 20.42 17.65 -8.64
C THR A 24 19.54 16.43 -8.34
N ALA A 25 20.16 15.34 -7.90
CA ALA A 25 19.48 14.33 -7.12
C ALA A 25 19.03 15.05 -5.85
N ALA A 26 17.83 15.61 -5.90
CA ALA A 26 17.05 15.87 -4.72
C ALA A 26 17.00 14.53 -3.99
N SER A 27 17.73 14.43 -2.88
CA SER A 27 17.47 13.45 -1.84
C SER A 27 16.08 13.77 -1.31
N SER A 28 15.07 13.31 -2.04
CA SER A 28 13.75 13.09 -1.50
C SER A 28 13.94 11.99 -0.48
N SER A 29 14.14 12.39 0.77
CA SER A 29 13.80 11.54 1.91
C SER A 29 12.27 11.39 1.89
N ALA A 30 11.77 10.68 0.88
CA ALA A 30 10.45 10.09 0.91
C ALA A 30 10.55 9.02 1.98
N SER A 31 9.85 9.24 3.09
CA SER A 31 9.57 8.19 4.07
C SER A 31 9.01 7.01 3.29
N ALA A 32 9.85 6.02 3.00
CA ALA A 32 9.46 4.85 2.24
C ALA A 32 8.46 4.11 3.11
N SER A 33 7.17 4.23 2.77
CA SER A 33 6.22 3.21 3.20
C SER A 33 6.78 1.89 2.68
N PRO A 34 6.94 0.87 3.54
CA PRO A 34 7.52 -0.41 3.12
C PRO A 34 6.76 -0.93 1.90
N GLU A 35 7.51 -1.30 0.87
CA GLU A 35 6.96 -1.87 -0.34
C GLU A 35 6.28 -3.21 0.00
N VAL A 36 5.08 -3.42 -0.55
CA VAL A 36 4.36 -4.68 -0.36
C VAL A 36 5.15 -5.82 -1.01
N PRO A 37 5.38 -6.95 -0.31
CA PRO A 37 6.15 -8.06 -0.88
C PRO A 37 5.56 -8.57 -2.21
N ALA A 38 6.42 -8.81 -3.21
CA ALA A 38 5.96 -9.23 -4.55
C ALA A 38 5.23 -10.59 -4.53
N ASP A 39 5.65 -11.50 -3.66
CA ASP A 39 5.02 -12.80 -3.48
C ASP A 39 3.67 -12.70 -2.75
N PHE A 40 3.46 -11.68 -1.92
CA PHE A 40 2.14 -11.35 -1.37
C PHE A 40 1.15 -11.00 -2.48
N ILE A 41 1.55 -10.26 -3.51
CA ILE A 41 0.66 -9.93 -4.64
C ILE A 41 0.23 -11.20 -5.39
N THR A 42 1.14 -12.15 -5.57
CA THR A 42 0.84 -13.46 -6.19
C THR A 42 -0.15 -14.26 -5.33
N PHE A 43 0.11 -14.33 -4.02
CA PHE A 43 -0.81 -14.93 -3.05
C PHE A 43 -2.19 -14.26 -3.10
N TYR A 44 -2.25 -12.93 -3.07
CA TYR A 44 -3.48 -12.15 -3.01
C TYR A 44 -4.38 -12.40 -4.22
N GLN A 45 -3.79 -12.48 -5.42
CA GLN A 45 -4.51 -12.82 -6.64
C GLN A 45 -5.11 -14.22 -6.57
N GLN A 46 -4.32 -15.21 -6.16
CA GLN A 46 -4.79 -16.60 -6.04
C GLN A 46 -5.85 -16.75 -4.95
N PHE A 47 -5.66 -16.08 -3.80
CA PHE A 47 -6.59 -16.05 -2.67
C PHE A 47 -7.99 -15.59 -3.07
N HIS A 48 -8.09 -14.63 -3.99
CA HIS A 48 -9.39 -14.13 -4.46
C HIS A 48 -9.93 -14.87 -5.69
N ALA A 49 -9.10 -15.65 -6.39
CA ALA A 49 -9.49 -16.39 -7.59
C ALA A 49 -9.91 -17.84 -7.32
N ASP A 50 -9.35 -18.48 -6.29
CA ASP A 50 -9.56 -19.89 -5.98
C ASP A 50 -10.11 -20.06 -4.55
N SER A 51 -11.35 -20.54 -4.45
CA SER A 51 -12.05 -20.73 -3.18
C SER A 51 -11.44 -21.84 -2.30
N VAL A 52 -10.86 -22.88 -2.91
CA VAL A 52 -10.17 -23.95 -2.16
C VAL A 52 -8.89 -23.39 -1.57
N PHE A 53 -8.10 -22.67 -2.37
CA PHE A 53 -6.90 -21.99 -1.90
C PHE A 53 -7.22 -20.97 -0.81
N GLN A 54 -8.31 -20.21 -0.96
CA GLN A 54 -8.77 -19.24 0.03
C GLN A 54 -8.98 -19.88 1.40
N VAL A 55 -9.77 -20.95 1.48
CA VAL A 55 -10.08 -21.62 2.77
C VAL A 55 -8.84 -22.26 3.42
N GLN A 56 -7.89 -22.74 2.61
CA GLN A 56 -6.62 -23.30 3.10
C GLN A 56 -5.65 -22.27 3.66
N HIS A 57 -5.82 -21.00 3.28
CA HIS A 57 -4.98 -19.88 3.70
C HIS A 57 -5.73 -18.88 4.58
N ILE A 58 -6.71 -19.37 5.35
CA ILE A 58 -7.33 -18.61 6.44
C ILE A 58 -6.96 -19.30 7.74
N SER A 59 -6.54 -18.50 8.72
CA SER A 59 -6.34 -18.97 10.09
C SER A 59 -7.71 -19.10 10.76
N TRP A 60 -8.16 -20.34 10.97
CA TRP A 60 -9.46 -20.64 11.56
C TRP A 60 -9.36 -20.94 13.07
N PRO A 61 -10.33 -20.50 13.90
CA PRO A 61 -11.43 -19.61 13.56
C PRO A 61 -10.91 -18.20 13.23
N LEU A 62 -11.48 -17.56 12.21
CA LEU A 62 -10.98 -16.26 11.75
C LEU A 62 -11.51 -15.18 12.68
N ALA A 63 -10.62 -14.51 13.41
CA ALA A 63 -10.99 -13.43 14.30
C ALA A 63 -11.35 -12.16 13.52
N GLY A 64 -12.28 -11.36 14.06
CA GLY A 64 -12.54 -10.05 13.50
C GLY A 64 -13.70 -9.26 14.07
N GLN A 65 -14.29 -8.41 13.22
CA GLN A 65 -15.41 -7.55 13.56
C GLN A 65 -16.53 -7.58 12.51
N THR A 66 -17.77 -7.41 12.99
CA THR A 66 -18.96 -7.19 12.15
C THR A 66 -19.74 -5.97 12.64
N THR A 67 -20.34 -5.25 11.71
CA THR A 67 -21.20 -4.10 12.03
C THR A 67 -22.59 -4.55 12.44
N GLN A 68 -23.01 -4.17 13.64
CA GLN A 68 -24.37 -4.39 14.14
C GLN A 68 -25.09 -3.07 14.39
N ALA A 69 -26.36 -3.01 13.97
CA ALA A 69 -27.24 -1.90 14.29
C ALA A 69 -27.86 -2.09 15.69
N ALA A 70 -27.71 -1.08 16.53
CA ALA A 70 -28.40 -1.00 17.81
C ALA A 70 -29.86 -0.54 17.62
N PRO A 71 -30.76 -0.78 18.60
CA PRO A 71 -32.16 -0.38 18.51
C PRO A 71 -32.39 1.13 18.32
N ASP A 72 -31.42 1.97 18.70
CA ASP A 72 -31.45 3.41 18.52
C ASP A 72 -30.96 3.87 17.13
N GLY A 73 -30.61 2.93 16.25
CA GLY A 73 -30.12 3.19 14.90
C GLY A 73 -28.62 3.46 14.80
N THR A 74 -27.87 3.41 15.92
CA THR A 74 -26.41 3.52 15.89
C THR A 74 -25.77 2.25 15.36
N LEU A 75 -24.63 2.38 14.66
CA LEU A 75 -23.84 1.25 14.19
C LEU A 75 -22.66 1.04 15.15
N SER A 76 -22.39 -0.21 15.49
CA SER A 76 -21.24 -0.57 16.33
C SER A 76 -20.53 -1.80 15.78
N ALA A 77 -19.20 -1.75 15.78
CA ALA A 77 -18.37 -2.90 15.46
C ALA A 77 -18.36 -3.87 16.65
N GLN A 78 -18.78 -5.11 16.42
CA GLN A 78 -18.81 -6.17 17.41
C GLN A 78 -17.77 -7.23 17.06
N PRO A 79 -16.99 -7.73 18.05
CA PRO A 79 -16.10 -8.86 17.83
C PRO A 79 -16.86 -10.08 17.29
N THR A 80 -16.23 -10.81 16.39
CA THR A 80 -16.77 -12.05 15.84
C THR A 80 -15.65 -13.01 15.49
N TYR A 81 -16.03 -14.28 15.28
CA TYR A 81 -15.16 -15.34 14.82
C TYR A 81 -15.88 -16.06 13.69
N TRP A 82 -15.36 -16.00 12.47
CA TRP A 82 -15.94 -16.76 11.36
C TRP A 82 -15.45 -18.19 11.41
N GLU A 83 -16.39 -19.12 11.23
CA GLU A 83 -16.11 -20.53 11.00
C GLU A 83 -16.07 -20.83 9.48
N ARG A 84 -15.48 -21.98 9.14
CA ARG A 84 -15.26 -22.38 7.75
C ARG A 84 -16.54 -22.48 6.93
N ASP A 85 -17.61 -22.98 7.53
CA ASP A 85 -18.90 -23.22 6.91
C ASP A 85 -19.76 -21.95 6.78
N GLU A 86 -19.46 -20.92 7.58
CA GLU A 86 -20.12 -19.62 7.54
C GLU A 86 -19.37 -18.59 6.67
N TRP A 87 -18.16 -18.95 6.23
CA TRP A 87 -17.30 -18.05 5.47
C TRP A 87 -17.89 -17.69 4.10
N ARG A 88 -18.02 -16.39 3.87
CA ARG A 88 -18.38 -15.86 2.56
C ARG A 88 -17.12 -15.61 1.75
N PHE A 89 -16.96 -16.41 0.69
CA PHE A 89 -15.79 -16.32 -0.17
C PHE A 89 -15.58 -14.90 -0.71
N GLN A 90 -14.39 -14.36 -0.44
CA GLN A 90 -13.99 -13.04 -0.93
C GLN A 90 -13.61 -13.15 -2.41
N ARG A 91 -13.95 -12.15 -3.21
CA ARG A 91 -13.72 -12.11 -4.66
C ARG A 91 -12.84 -10.92 -5.04
N PRO A 92 -12.24 -10.91 -6.25
CA PRO A 92 -11.49 -9.77 -6.71
C PRO A 92 -12.40 -8.55 -6.77
N VAL A 93 -11.90 -7.40 -6.31
CA VAL A 93 -12.59 -6.12 -6.40
C VAL A 93 -12.04 -5.38 -7.61
N ASP A 94 -12.93 -4.84 -8.43
CA ASP A 94 -12.55 -3.98 -9.56
C ASP A 94 -12.34 -2.55 -9.06
N PHE A 95 -11.07 -2.16 -8.93
CA PHE A 95 -10.71 -0.80 -8.52
C PHE A 95 -10.63 0.18 -9.71
N SER A 96 -10.75 -0.30 -10.96
CA SER A 96 -10.61 0.54 -12.15
C SER A 96 -11.77 1.52 -12.36
N THR A 97 -12.94 1.20 -11.79
CA THR A 97 -14.13 2.06 -11.83
C THR A 97 -13.99 3.32 -10.99
N GLY A 98 -13.08 3.32 -10.01
CA GLY A 98 -12.92 4.38 -9.02
C GLY A 98 -14.03 4.45 -7.96
N GLU A 99 -14.93 3.45 -7.90
CA GLU A 99 -15.93 3.33 -6.83
C GLU A 99 -15.28 3.00 -5.48
N PHE A 100 -14.25 2.15 -5.53
CA PHE A 100 -13.49 1.70 -4.38
C PHE A 100 -12.05 2.20 -4.43
N LYS A 101 -11.47 2.42 -3.25
CA LYS A 101 -10.04 2.66 -3.06
C LYS A 101 -9.45 1.53 -2.24
N GLN A 102 -8.28 1.06 -2.64
CA GLN A 102 -7.49 0.08 -1.89
C GLN A 102 -6.27 0.77 -1.29
N GLN A 103 -5.98 0.46 -0.03
CA GLN A 103 -4.73 0.79 0.61
C GLN A 103 -4.10 -0.49 1.15
N LEU A 104 -2.84 -0.72 0.80
CA LEU A 104 -2.03 -1.80 1.35
C LEU A 104 -0.93 -1.20 2.23
N LEU A 105 -0.91 -1.60 3.49
CA LEU A 105 0.09 -1.22 4.47
C LEU A 105 0.89 -2.46 4.84
N ALA A 106 2.10 -2.57 4.30
CA ALA A 106 3.03 -3.62 4.72
C ALA A 106 3.69 -3.23 6.04
N LEU A 107 3.95 -4.20 6.89
CA LEU A 107 4.85 -4.10 8.02
C LEU A 107 5.91 -5.18 7.81
N GLU A 108 7.09 -4.72 7.39
CA GLU A 108 8.21 -5.59 6.98
C GLU A 108 7.77 -6.56 5.86
N ASP A 109 8.33 -7.77 5.86
CA ASP A 109 8.01 -8.84 4.90
C ASP A 109 7.00 -9.87 5.44
N GLN A 110 6.43 -9.63 6.63
CA GLN A 110 5.64 -10.62 7.37
C GLN A 110 4.17 -10.26 7.54
N TYR A 111 3.78 -9.00 7.36
CA TYR A 111 2.42 -8.58 7.68
C TYR A 111 1.91 -7.54 6.68
N VAL A 112 0.65 -7.68 6.25
CA VAL A 112 0.01 -6.74 5.34
C VAL A 112 -1.40 -6.44 5.84
N VAL A 113 -1.72 -5.16 6.00
CA VAL A 113 -3.09 -4.69 6.23
C VAL A 113 -3.64 -4.13 4.93
N GLU A 114 -4.77 -4.67 4.50
CA GLU A 114 -5.57 -4.13 3.42
C GLU A 114 -6.76 -3.37 3.98
N ILE A 115 -6.98 -2.16 3.45
CA ILE A 115 -8.17 -1.35 3.70
C ILE A 115 -8.84 -1.09 2.36
N ILE A 116 -10.11 -1.46 2.23
CA ILE A 116 -10.95 -1.15 1.06
C ILE A 116 -12.06 -0.22 1.50
N SER A 117 -12.14 0.97 0.92
CA SER A 117 -13.17 1.97 1.25
C SER A 117 -13.89 2.48 0.00
N TYR A 118 -15.07 3.06 0.21
CA TYR A 118 -15.75 3.80 -0.85
C TYR A 118 -14.99 5.09 -1.16
N ALA A 119 -14.80 5.40 -2.43
CA ALA A 119 -14.03 6.58 -2.84
C ALA A 119 -14.66 7.90 -2.35
N GLN A 120 -15.99 7.94 -2.24
CA GLN A 120 -16.81 9.08 -1.80
C GLN A 120 -17.20 9.02 -0.31
N ALA A 121 -17.00 7.88 0.37
CA ALA A 121 -17.33 7.68 1.77
C ALA A 121 -16.22 6.89 2.48
N SER A 122 -15.02 7.50 2.54
CA SER A 122 -13.80 6.83 2.99
C SER A 122 -13.77 6.45 4.47
N HIS A 123 -14.72 6.95 5.26
CA HIS A 123 -14.90 6.57 6.67
C HIS A 123 -15.56 5.19 6.81
N PHE A 124 -16.15 4.63 5.76
CA PHE A 124 -16.56 3.23 5.75
C PHE A 124 -15.51 2.39 5.02
N ALA A 125 -15.00 1.38 5.72
CA ALA A 125 -14.01 0.49 5.14
C ALA A 125 -14.16 -0.95 5.62
N LEU A 126 -13.82 -1.87 4.72
CA LEU A 126 -13.48 -3.25 5.02
C LEU A 126 -11.98 -3.32 5.35
N GLU A 127 -11.62 -4.19 6.30
CA GLU A 127 -10.22 -4.48 6.60
C GLU A 127 -9.92 -5.96 6.49
N ARG A 128 -8.75 -6.28 5.92
CA ARG A 128 -8.16 -7.61 5.97
C ARG A 128 -6.74 -7.50 6.49
N ARG A 129 -6.33 -8.44 7.33
CA ARG A 129 -4.93 -8.53 7.76
C ARG A 129 -4.38 -9.90 7.43
N PHE A 130 -3.23 -9.87 6.78
CA PHE A 130 -2.53 -11.04 6.32
C PHE A 130 -1.20 -11.16 7.04
N MET A 131 -0.83 -12.39 7.37
CA MET A 131 0.43 -12.69 8.04
C MET A 131 1.16 -13.80 7.28
N ARG A 132 2.48 -13.68 7.20
CA ARG A 132 3.34 -14.74 6.68
C ARG A 132 3.62 -15.74 7.80
N ARG A 133 3.36 -17.02 7.53
CA ARG A 133 3.69 -18.14 8.39
C ARG A 133 5.19 -18.44 8.36
N SER A 134 5.63 -19.28 9.30
CA SER A 134 7.02 -19.75 9.38
C SER A 134 7.46 -20.61 8.18
N ASP A 135 6.53 -21.24 7.46
CA ASP A 135 6.77 -21.96 6.21
C ASP A 135 6.87 -21.03 4.98
N GLY A 136 6.70 -19.72 5.19
CA GLY A 136 6.75 -18.70 4.15
C GLY A 136 5.42 -18.43 3.44
N ALA A 137 4.37 -19.23 3.70
CA ALA A 137 3.05 -19.03 3.10
C ALA A 137 2.29 -17.89 3.80
N TRP A 138 1.43 -17.20 3.04
CA TRP A 138 0.58 -16.13 3.57
C TRP A 138 -0.78 -16.66 4.00
N GLU A 139 -1.35 -16.09 5.05
CA GLU A 139 -2.70 -16.41 5.52
C GLU A 139 -3.48 -15.15 5.92
N LEU A 140 -4.79 -15.18 5.73
CA LEU A 140 -5.71 -14.21 6.32
C LEU A 140 -5.89 -14.54 7.80
N VAL A 141 -5.61 -13.58 8.67
CA VAL A 141 -5.66 -13.76 10.13
C VAL A 141 -6.65 -12.83 10.83
N TYR A 142 -7.16 -11.84 10.10
CA TYR A 142 -8.21 -10.96 10.58
C TYR A 142 -9.06 -10.45 9.41
N TYR A 143 -10.37 -10.39 9.60
CA TYR A 143 -11.30 -9.75 8.67
C TYR A 143 -12.18 -8.77 9.45
N ALA A 144 -12.56 -7.65 8.87
CA ALA A 144 -13.65 -6.83 9.38
C ALA A 144 -14.53 -6.45 8.20
N ASP A 145 -15.84 -6.60 8.35
CA ASP A 145 -16.77 -6.16 7.32
C ASP A 145 -16.77 -4.63 7.19
N MET A 146 -17.61 -4.13 6.27
CA MET A 146 -17.71 -2.69 6.04
C MET A 146 -18.20 -2.00 7.32
N GLN A 147 -17.30 -1.29 7.99
CA GLN A 147 -17.57 -0.59 9.24
C GLN A 147 -17.05 0.85 9.19
N GLU A 148 -17.60 1.70 10.06
CA GLU A 148 -17.10 3.05 10.25
C GLU A 148 -15.70 3.02 10.90
N ARG A 149 -14.80 3.91 10.47
CA ARG A 149 -13.38 3.98 10.84
C ARG A 149 -12.89 5.40 11.10
#